data_AF-A0A0Q3EVF1-F1
#
_entry.id   AF-A0A0Q3EVF1-F1
#
_cell.length_a   1.000
_cell.length_b   1.000
_cell.length_c   1.000
_cell.angle_alpha   90.00
_cell.angle_beta   90.00
_cell.angle_gamma   90.00
#
_symmetry.space_group_name_H-M   'P 1'
#
loop_
_entity.id
_entity.type
_entity.pdbx_description
1 polymer ?
#
loop_
_entity_poly.entity_id
_entity_poly.type
_entity_poly.pdbx_seq_one_letter_code
_entity_poly.pdbx_strand_id
1 'polypeptide(L)'
;MNIQSSRPALVAIALATLAACSGGGGGGAVTGGAAAARALDPQVNDRLDFAEIAQVAEDVNDGYAAASITPKSLVPTAGRATYSGAVGGALSVPGRSTDVAGLMQLGVDFGANRVGGTLGNFVTRDGAEIDGVLTVNNGILNRTSNSQQVAIFGDVDGNLRSASGERIAVDARLRESGFKGRDVEFVGGKIQGDINVDGVRGAIDLDAQLER
;
A
#
# COMPACT_ATOMS: atom_id res chain seq x y z
N MET A 1 -42.52 64.34 28.01
CA MET A 1 -41.58 65.48 27.91
C MET A 1 -40.46 65.28 28.91
N ASN A 2 -39.37 64.62 28.51
CA ASN A 2 -37.99 65.06 28.73
C ASN A 2 -37.03 64.04 28.11
N ILE A 3 -36.07 64.60 27.38
CA ILE A 3 -35.04 63.94 26.58
C ILE A 3 -33.80 63.81 27.47
N GLN A 4 -33.11 62.66 27.48
CA GLN A 4 -31.67 62.69 27.72
C GLN A 4 -30.92 61.57 27.00
N SER A 5 -30.01 62.03 26.16
CA SER A 5 -29.06 61.35 25.30
C SER A 5 -27.73 61.16 26.02
N SER A 6 -27.04 60.03 25.81
CA SER A 6 -25.57 59.88 25.86
C SER A 6 -25.21 58.47 25.38
N ARG A 7 -24.81 58.30 24.12
CA ARG A 7 -23.46 58.36 23.51
C ARG A 7 -22.58 57.12 23.76
N PRO A 8 -21.82 56.70 22.73
CA PRO A 8 -21.30 55.35 22.58
C PRO A 8 -19.88 55.20 23.16
N ALA A 9 -19.58 54.07 23.78
CA ALA A 9 -18.22 53.69 24.16
C ALA A 9 -17.63 52.79 23.06
N LEU A 10 -16.77 53.38 22.24
CA LEU A 10 -15.81 52.69 21.38
C LEU A 10 -14.82 51.95 22.28
N VAL A 11 -14.81 50.61 22.21
CA VAL A 11 -13.73 49.79 22.78
C VAL A 11 -12.88 49.29 21.62
N ALA A 12 -11.68 49.88 21.51
CA ALA A 12 -10.62 49.43 20.63
C ALA A 12 -10.01 48.16 21.21
N ILE A 13 -10.26 47.01 20.59
CA ILE A 13 -9.55 45.77 20.90
C ILE A 13 -8.25 45.78 20.10
N ALA A 14 -7.15 45.83 20.83
CA ALA A 14 -5.79 45.74 20.32
C ALA A 14 -5.64 44.46 19.46
N LEU A 15 -5.31 44.63 18.19
CA LEU A 15 -4.81 43.55 17.35
C LEU A 15 -3.46 43.11 17.91
N ALA A 16 -3.46 42.02 18.66
CA ALA A 16 -2.25 41.27 18.98
C ALA A 16 -1.69 40.74 17.66
N THR A 17 -0.56 41.28 17.23
CA THR A 17 0.26 40.71 16.18
C THR A 17 0.85 39.39 16.70
N LEU A 18 0.14 38.29 16.45
CA LEU A 18 0.75 36.96 16.53
C LEU A 18 1.81 36.89 15.43
N ALA A 19 3.06 37.15 15.82
CA ALA A 19 4.21 36.63 15.13
C ALA A 19 4.19 35.11 15.29
N ALA A 20 3.37 34.44 14.46
CA ALA A 20 3.48 33.01 14.25
C ALA A 20 4.84 32.79 13.59
N CYS A 21 5.75 32.22 14.36
CA CYS A 21 7.04 31.74 13.90
C CYS A 21 6.78 30.67 12.82
N SER A 22 6.71 31.09 11.54
CA SER A 22 6.65 30.19 10.39
C SER A 22 8.05 29.63 10.13
N GLY A 23 8.57 28.90 11.12
CA GLY A 23 9.78 28.10 11.04
C GLY A 23 9.41 26.62 11.11
N GLY A 24 8.39 26.20 10.36
CA GLY A 24 8.02 24.79 10.22
C GLY A 24 8.70 24.25 8.99
N GLY A 25 9.82 23.52 9.17
CA GLY A 25 10.54 22.87 8.09
C GLY A 25 9.58 22.04 7.24
N GLY A 26 9.48 22.41 5.96
CA GLY A 26 8.68 21.70 4.96
C GLY A 26 9.27 20.33 4.67
N GLY A 27 9.02 19.37 5.56
CA GLY A 27 8.98 17.97 5.17
C GLY A 27 7.67 17.78 4.42
N GLY A 28 7.69 17.91 3.09
CA GLY A 28 6.54 17.53 2.27
C GLY A 28 6.13 16.12 2.67
N ALA A 29 4.86 15.94 3.02
CA ALA A 29 4.34 14.63 3.34
C ALA A 29 4.68 13.70 2.16
N VAL A 30 5.41 12.63 2.44
CA VAL A 30 5.69 11.62 1.44
C VAL A 30 4.35 10.89 1.23
N THR A 31 3.85 10.86 0.00
CA THR A 31 2.55 10.26 -0.37
C THR A 31 2.73 9.04 -1.27
N GLY A 32 1.68 8.23 -1.42
CA GLY A 32 1.65 7.10 -2.35
C GLY A 32 2.78 6.07 -2.17
N GLY A 33 3.33 5.59 -3.29
CA GLY A 33 4.34 4.51 -3.27
C GLY A 33 5.62 4.86 -2.49
N ALA A 34 6.01 6.14 -2.46
CA ALA A 34 7.19 6.58 -1.71
C ALA A 34 7.00 6.46 -0.19
N ALA A 35 5.79 6.67 0.32
CA ALA A 35 5.46 6.47 1.73
C ALA A 35 5.57 4.98 2.09
N ALA A 36 5.03 4.10 1.23
CA ALA A 36 5.15 2.65 1.38
C ALA A 36 6.61 2.19 1.40
N ALA A 37 7.43 2.69 0.46
CA ALA A 37 8.84 2.34 0.37
C ALA A 37 9.61 2.71 1.65
N ARG A 38 9.34 3.88 2.22
CA ARG A 38 9.96 4.33 3.46
C ARG A 38 9.55 3.48 4.67
N ALA A 39 8.26 3.14 4.78
CA ALA A 39 7.75 2.33 5.89
C ALA A 39 8.20 0.85 5.81
N LEU A 40 8.63 0.38 4.64
CA LEU A 40 9.25 -0.93 4.45
C LEU A 40 10.77 -0.92 4.65
N ASP A 41 11.40 0.24 4.83
CA ASP A 41 12.85 0.33 5.09
C ASP A 41 13.16 -0.19 6.50
N PRO A 42 13.94 -1.28 6.64
CA PRO A 42 14.29 -1.85 7.94
C PRO A 42 15.10 -0.90 8.83
N GLN A 43 15.71 0.16 8.29
CA GLN A 43 16.43 1.16 9.07
C GLN A 43 15.50 2.17 9.76
N VAL A 44 14.32 2.42 9.18
CA VAL A 44 13.36 3.41 9.69
C VAL A 44 12.38 2.76 10.67
N ASN A 45 11.95 1.52 10.37
CA ASN A 45 11.00 0.75 11.20
C ASN A 45 9.75 1.56 11.61
N ASP A 46 9.26 2.42 10.70
CA ASP A 46 7.99 3.12 10.88
C ASP A 46 6.85 2.14 10.61
N ARG A 47 6.04 1.85 11.64
CA ARG A 47 4.77 1.14 11.46
C ARG A 47 3.68 2.13 11.11
N LEU A 48 2.90 1.78 10.10
CA LEU A 48 1.72 2.55 9.71
C LEU A 48 0.48 1.89 10.31
N ASP A 49 -0.45 2.71 10.77
CA ASP A 49 -1.77 2.20 11.15
C ASP A 49 -2.65 1.91 9.92
N PHE A 50 -3.84 1.36 10.14
CA PHE A 50 -4.74 1.01 9.05
C PHE A 50 -5.18 2.23 8.23
N ALA A 51 -5.40 3.39 8.86
CA ALA A 51 -5.84 4.59 8.18
C ALA A 51 -4.71 5.18 7.31
N GLU A 52 -3.48 5.15 7.81
CA GLU A 52 -2.29 5.55 7.06
C GLU A 52 -2.04 4.65 5.84
N ILE A 53 -2.16 3.33 5.99
CA ILE A 53 -2.05 2.39 4.85
C ILE A 53 -3.20 2.59 3.87
N ALA A 54 -4.41 2.86 4.35
CA ALA A 54 -5.55 3.17 3.48
C ALA A 54 -5.32 4.46 2.67
N GLN A 55 -4.68 5.48 3.25
CA GLN A 55 -4.29 6.69 2.52
C GLN A 55 -3.25 6.38 1.43
N VAL A 56 -2.24 5.57 1.74
CA VAL A 56 -1.26 5.09 0.74
C VAL A 56 -1.97 4.35 -0.40
N ALA A 57 -2.94 3.50 -0.06
CA ALA A 57 -3.72 2.76 -1.04
C ALA A 57 -4.56 3.70 -1.92
N GLU A 58 -5.23 4.70 -1.33
CA GLU A 58 -6.03 5.69 -2.06
C GLU A 58 -5.17 6.49 -3.05
N ASP A 59 -4.03 7.02 -2.60
CA ASP A 59 -3.10 7.79 -3.42
C ASP A 59 -2.62 6.98 -4.64
N VAL A 60 -2.24 5.71 -4.44
CA VAL A 60 -1.79 4.83 -5.53
C VAL A 60 -2.96 4.40 -6.41
N ASN A 61 -4.13 4.12 -5.82
CA ASN A 61 -5.32 3.67 -6.53
C ASN A 61 -5.82 4.71 -7.52
N ASP A 62 -5.81 6.00 -7.16
CA ASP A 62 -6.26 7.07 -8.05
C ASP A 62 -5.42 7.13 -9.33
N GLY A 63 -4.08 7.08 -9.19
CA GLY A 63 -3.16 6.99 -10.32
C GLY A 63 -3.35 5.71 -11.13
N TYR A 64 -3.45 4.57 -10.44
CA TYR A 64 -3.65 3.26 -11.06
C TYR A 64 -4.97 3.20 -11.85
N ALA A 65 -6.06 3.70 -11.30
CA ALA A 65 -7.40 3.66 -11.91
C ALA A 65 -7.46 4.55 -13.16
N ALA A 66 -6.83 5.72 -13.13
CA ALA A 66 -6.75 6.64 -14.27
C ALA A 66 -5.83 6.14 -15.39
N ALA A 67 -4.82 5.32 -15.07
CA ALA A 67 -3.89 4.80 -16.04
C ALA A 67 -4.56 3.78 -17.01
N SER A 68 -4.08 3.74 -18.25
CA SER A 68 -4.44 2.68 -19.20
C SER A 68 -3.55 1.45 -19.01
N ILE A 69 -4.04 0.27 -19.41
CA ILE A 69 -3.22 -0.95 -19.46
C ILE A 69 -2.01 -0.73 -20.37
N THR A 70 -0.81 -1.12 -19.92
CA THR A 70 0.39 -1.05 -20.75
C THR A 70 0.41 -2.22 -21.74
N PRO A 71 0.35 -1.97 -23.06
CA PRO A 71 0.46 -3.03 -24.06
C PRO A 71 1.81 -3.76 -23.97
N LYS A 72 1.83 -5.05 -24.29
CA LYS A 72 3.07 -5.87 -24.27
C LYS A 72 4.26 -5.25 -24.99
N SER A 73 4.01 -4.57 -26.12
CA SER A 73 5.05 -3.94 -26.94
C SER A 73 5.72 -2.75 -26.26
N LEU A 74 5.07 -2.15 -25.25
CA LEU A 74 5.61 -1.02 -24.47
C LEU A 74 6.29 -1.46 -23.17
N VAL A 75 6.15 -2.73 -22.76
CA VAL A 75 6.83 -3.24 -21.55
C VAL A 75 8.32 -3.40 -21.85
N PRO A 76 9.23 -2.73 -21.11
CA PRO A 76 10.67 -2.81 -21.34
C PRO A 76 11.17 -4.25 -21.40
N THR A 77 12.18 -4.53 -22.23
CA THR A 77 12.82 -5.87 -22.33
C THR A 77 14.15 -5.95 -21.58
N ALA A 78 14.58 -4.85 -20.96
CA ALA A 78 15.81 -4.75 -20.19
C ALA A 78 15.64 -3.70 -19.07
N GLY A 79 16.58 -3.69 -18.13
CA GLY A 79 16.55 -2.80 -16.98
C GLY A 79 15.77 -3.36 -15.80
N ARG A 80 15.67 -2.55 -14.74
CA ARG A 80 15.02 -2.89 -13.48
C ARG A 80 14.10 -1.77 -13.04
N ALA A 81 13.06 -2.12 -12.31
CA ALA A 81 12.20 -1.20 -11.58
C ALA A 81 11.87 -1.78 -10.20
N THR A 82 11.64 -0.89 -9.25
CA THR A 82 11.07 -1.23 -7.94
C THR A 82 9.73 -0.52 -7.88
N TYR A 83 8.72 -1.21 -7.35
CA TYR A 83 7.39 -0.67 -7.11
C TYR A 83 7.08 -0.79 -5.63
N SER A 84 6.38 0.19 -5.09
CA SER A 84 5.93 0.19 -3.71
C SER A 84 4.49 0.66 -3.64
N GLY A 85 3.73 0.14 -2.70
CA GLY A 85 2.35 0.53 -2.51
C GLY A 85 1.69 -0.29 -1.41
N ALA A 86 0.37 -0.44 -1.52
CA ALA A 86 -0.44 -1.10 -0.53
C ALA A 86 -1.04 -2.42 -1.04
N VAL A 87 -1.34 -3.28 -0.09
CA VAL A 87 -2.18 -4.47 -0.29
C VAL A 87 -3.34 -4.41 0.69
N GLY A 88 -4.50 -4.90 0.27
CA GLY A 88 -5.68 -4.94 1.13
C GLY A 88 -6.61 -6.08 0.74
N GLY A 89 -7.30 -6.65 1.73
CA GLY A 89 -8.23 -7.74 1.50
C GLY A 89 -8.56 -8.47 2.79
N ALA A 90 -8.70 -9.79 2.72
CA ALA A 90 -9.13 -10.58 3.87
C ALA A 90 -8.30 -11.86 4.07
N LEU A 91 -8.15 -12.21 5.35
CA LEU A 91 -7.77 -13.55 5.82
C LEU A 91 -9.03 -14.24 6.34
N SER A 92 -9.36 -15.41 5.81
CA SER A 92 -10.60 -16.11 6.16
C SER A 92 -10.34 -17.52 6.66
N VAL A 93 -10.91 -17.89 7.80
CA VAL A 93 -10.98 -19.26 8.32
C VAL A 93 -12.47 -19.61 8.56
N PRO A 94 -12.85 -20.89 8.76
CA PRO A 94 -14.24 -21.23 9.01
C PRO A 94 -14.87 -20.42 10.15
N GLY A 95 -15.91 -19.64 9.83
CA GLY A 95 -16.66 -18.80 10.79
C GLY A 95 -16.00 -17.46 11.15
N ARG A 96 -14.85 -17.10 10.59
CA ARG A 96 -14.16 -15.82 10.85
C ARG A 96 -13.49 -15.28 9.59
N SER A 97 -13.75 -14.02 9.26
CA SER A 97 -13.00 -13.26 8.26
C SER A 97 -12.40 -12.02 8.91
N THR A 98 -11.16 -11.72 8.60
CA THR A 98 -10.41 -10.59 9.14
C THR A 98 -9.92 -9.73 7.99
N ASP A 99 -10.44 -8.50 7.90
CA ASP A 99 -9.95 -7.49 6.96
C ASP A 99 -8.54 -7.08 7.36
N VAL A 100 -7.62 -7.10 6.40
CA VAL A 100 -6.21 -6.74 6.59
C VAL A 100 -5.76 -5.76 5.52
N ALA A 101 -4.89 -4.85 5.92
CA ALA A 101 -4.12 -4.00 5.03
C ALA A 101 -2.63 -4.21 5.32
N GLY A 102 -1.78 -3.95 4.34
CA GLY A 102 -0.34 -4.02 4.46
C GLY A 102 0.36 -3.23 3.38
N LEU A 103 1.69 -3.24 3.42
CA LEU A 103 2.54 -2.62 2.41
C LEU A 103 3.26 -3.68 1.60
N MET A 104 3.55 -3.37 0.34
CA MET A 104 4.27 -4.25 -0.56
C MET A 104 5.34 -3.49 -1.34
N GLN A 105 6.51 -4.11 -1.47
CA GLN A 105 7.56 -3.70 -2.40
C GLN A 105 7.83 -4.83 -3.39
N LEU A 106 7.81 -4.52 -4.68
CA LEU A 106 7.99 -5.48 -5.77
C LEU A 106 9.12 -5.00 -6.70
N GLY A 107 10.19 -5.78 -6.77
CA GLY A 107 11.25 -5.62 -7.74
C GLY A 107 10.96 -6.38 -9.04
N VAL A 108 11.20 -5.73 -10.17
CA VAL A 108 11.04 -6.29 -11.51
C VAL A 108 12.37 -6.17 -12.25
N ASP A 109 12.89 -7.30 -12.74
CA ASP A 109 14.03 -7.34 -13.68
C ASP A 109 13.51 -7.74 -15.05
N PHE A 110 13.39 -6.74 -15.94
CA PHE A 110 12.81 -6.90 -17.27
C PHE A 110 13.71 -7.74 -18.19
N GLY A 111 15.03 -7.67 -17.98
CA GLY A 111 16.03 -8.40 -18.78
C GLY A 111 16.09 -9.88 -18.40
N ALA A 112 15.99 -10.18 -17.10
CA ALA A 112 15.94 -11.55 -16.59
C ALA A 112 14.52 -12.17 -16.64
N ASN A 113 13.49 -11.37 -16.94
CA ASN A 113 12.08 -11.73 -16.79
C ASN A 113 11.73 -12.27 -15.40
N ARG A 114 12.30 -11.65 -14.36
CA ARG A 114 12.13 -12.07 -12.96
C ARG A 114 11.39 -11.01 -12.16
N VAL A 115 10.62 -11.47 -11.19
CA VAL A 115 9.91 -10.65 -10.22
C VAL A 115 10.15 -11.22 -8.82
N GLY A 116 10.34 -10.34 -7.85
CA GLY A 116 10.48 -10.72 -6.45
C GLY A 116 10.25 -9.52 -5.54
N GLY A 117 9.95 -9.74 -4.27
CA GLY A 117 9.51 -8.66 -3.40
C GLY A 117 9.14 -9.11 -2.00
N THR A 118 8.62 -8.19 -1.21
CA THR A 118 8.22 -8.42 0.18
C THR A 118 6.92 -7.70 0.49
N LEU A 119 6.13 -8.29 1.37
CA LEU A 119 4.96 -7.69 1.97
C LEU A 119 5.12 -7.69 3.48
N GLY A 120 4.72 -6.60 4.14
CA GLY A 120 4.83 -6.46 5.58
C GLY A 120 3.99 -5.30 6.10
N ASN A 121 4.25 -4.89 7.34
CA ASN A 121 3.51 -3.80 8.00
C ASN A 121 2.00 -4.08 7.98
N PHE A 122 1.61 -5.33 8.27
CA PHE A 122 0.22 -5.75 8.21
C PHE A 122 -0.54 -5.29 9.46
N VAL A 123 -1.77 -4.85 9.27
CA VAL A 123 -2.67 -4.40 10.32
C VAL A 123 -4.11 -4.77 9.98
N THR A 124 -4.90 -5.14 10.98
CA THR A 124 -6.33 -5.37 10.79
C THR A 124 -7.08 -4.05 10.74
N ARG A 125 -8.32 -4.09 10.23
CA ARG A 125 -9.22 -2.92 10.25
C ARG A 125 -9.45 -2.32 11.63
N ASP A 126 -9.36 -3.13 12.68
CA ASP A 126 -9.52 -2.70 14.08
C ASP A 126 -8.20 -2.15 14.68
N GLY A 127 -7.14 -2.04 13.88
CA GLY A 127 -5.83 -1.52 14.31
C GLY A 127 -4.93 -2.56 14.99
N ALA A 128 -5.29 -3.85 14.97
CA ALA A 128 -4.45 -4.89 15.55
C ALA A 128 -3.29 -5.23 14.59
N GLU A 129 -2.06 -5.10 15.07
CA GLU A 129 -0.86 -5.40 14.27
C GLU A 129 -0.74 -6.91 13.96
N ILE A 130 -0.18 -7.20 12.79
CA ILE A 130 0.21 -8.55 12.37
C ILE A 130 1.70 -8.51 12.04
N ASP A 131 2.50 -9.15 12.90
CA ASP A 131 3.94 -9.26 12.73
C ASP A 131 4.31 -10.25 11.63
N GLY A 132 5.48 -10.06 11.03
CA GLY A 132 6.06 -10.95 10.03
C GLY A 132 6.15 -10.31 8.64
N VAL A 133 6.64 -11.11 7.70
CA VAL A 133 6.87 -10.69 6.31
C VAL A 133 6.47 -11.85 5.41
N LEU A 134 5.77 -11.54 4.31
CA LEU A 134 5.59 -12.46 3.19
C LEU A 134 6.58 -12.10 2.09
N THR A 135 7.07 -13.09 1.36
CA THR A 135 8.04 -12.88 0.29
C THR A 135 7.45 -13.32 -1.03
N VAL A 136 7.58 -12.48 -2.06
CA VAL A 136 7.28 -12.86 -3.44
C VAL A 136 8.52 -13.53 -4.03
N ASN A 137 8.42 -14.81 -4.33
CA ASN A 137 9.50 -15.64 -4.87
C ASN A 137 9.11 -16.28 -6.20
N ASN A 138 10.10 -16.81 -6.91
CA ASN A 138 9.92 -17.50 -8.20
C ASN A 138 9.10 -16.70 -9.23
N GLY A 139 9.10 -15.37 -9.12
CA GLY A 139 8.24 -14.53 -9.92
C GLY A 139 8.75 -14.40 -11.35
N ILE A 140 7.83 -14.39 -12.31
CA ILE A 140 8.13 -14.32 -13.74
C ILE A 140 7.29 -13.27 -14.47
N LEU A 141 7.87 -12.70 -15.52
CA LEU A 141 7.16 -11.92 -16.52
C LEU A 141 6.73 -12.83 -17.68
N ASN A 142 5.45 -13.19 -17.76
CA ASN A 142 4.93 -13.99 -18.85
C ASN A 142 4.57 -13.11 -20.05
N ARG A 143 5.54 -12.98 -20.96
CA ARG A 143 5.36 -12.24 -22.23
C ARG A 143 4.66 -13.07 -23.31
N THR A 144 4.71 -14.39 -23.21
CA THR A 144 4.24 -15.34 -24.23
C THR A 144 2.75 -15.68 -24.12
N SER A 145 2.04 -15.18 -23.10
CA SER A 145 0.59 -15.37 -22.96
C SER A 145 -0.17 -14.83 -24.18
N ASN A 146 -1.42 -15.22 -24.39
CA ASN A 146 -2.26 -14.64 -25.46
C ASN A 146 -2.94 -13.31 -25.04
N SER A 147 -2.51 -12.72 -23.92
CA SER A 147 -3.03 -11.43 -23.42
C SER A 147 -2.43 -10.24 -24.17
N GLN A 148 -3.12 -9.09 -24.14
CA GLN A 148 -2.61 -7.80 -24.64
C GLN A 148 -1.56 -7.18 -23.71
N GLN A 149 -1.47 -7.63 -22.45
CA GLN A 149 -0.50 -7.17 -21.45
C GLN A 149 0.44 -8.30 -21.00
N VAL A 150 1.64 -7.94 -20.54
CA VAL A 150 2.53 -8.91 -19.87
C VAL A 150 1.87 -9.30 -18.55
N ALA A 151 1.70 -10.60 -18.33
CA ALA A 151 1.18 -11.10 -17.06
C ALA A 151 2.33 -11.31 -16.07
N ILE A 152 2.11 -10.96 -14.81
CA ILE A 152 3.06 -11.20 -13.73
C ILE A 152 2.53 -12.34 -12.87
N PHE A 153 3.43 -13.25 -12.50
CA PHE A 153 3.14 -14.36 -11.59
C PHE A 153 4.24 -14.48 -10.55
N GLY A 154 3.94 -15.06 -9.39
CA GLY A 154 4.92 -15.42 -8.37
C GLY A 154 4.28 -16.20 -7.22
N ASP A 155 5.10 -16.91 -6.46
CA ASP A 155 4.70 -17.54 -5.21
C ASP A 155 4.83 -16.51 -4.08
N VAL A 156 3.88 -16.49 -3.13
CA VAL A 156 3.84 -15.56 -2.01
C VAL A 156 3.74 -16.36 -0.73
N ASP A 157 4.87 -16.51 -0.05
CA ASP A 157 5.00 -17.40 1.11
C ASP A 157 5.53 -16.66 2.32
N GLY A 158 5.16 -17.11 3.51
CA GLY A 158 5.72 -16.58 4.74
C GLY A 158 5.00 -17.03 6.00
N ASN A 159 5.45 -16.46 7.13
CA ASN A 159 4.82 -16.67 8.42
C ASN A 159 4.49 -15.31 9.02
N LEU A 160 3.26 -15.18 9.49
CA LEU A 160 2.76 -14.02 10.20
C LEU A 160 2.36 -14.41 11.63
N ARG A 161 2.25 -13.41 12.50
CA ARG A 161 1.78 -13.55 13.88
C ARG A 161 0.81 -12.44 14.21
N SER A 162 -0.42 -12.78 14.57
CA SER A 162 -1.41 -11.78 14.98
C SER A 162 -1.08 -11.18 16.35
N ALA A 163 -1.68 -10.03 16.68
CA ALA A 163 -1.57 -9.41 18.01
C ALA A 163 -2.02 -10.34 19.16
N SER A 164 -2.92 -11.29 18.92
CA SER A 164 -3.34 -12.30 19.90
C SER A 164 -2.36 -13.48 20.03
N GLY A 165 -1.31 -13.52 19.21
CA GLY A 165 -0.26 -14.52 19.22
C GLY A 165 -0.49 -15.72 18.30
N GLU A 166 -1.59 -15.73 17.53
CA GLU A 166 -1.90 -16.79 16.56
C GLU A 166 -0.81 -16.86 15.48
N ARG A 167 -0.39 -18.07 15.09
CA ARG A 167 0.58 -18.27 14.02
C ARG A 167 -0.17 -18.49 12.71
N ILE A 168 0.17 -17.70 11.69
CA ILE A 168 -0.45 -17.77 10.37
C ILE A 168 0.64 -18.14 9.37
N ALA A 169 0.63 -19.37 8.87
CA ALA A 169 1.46 -19.77 7.74
C ALA A 169 0.72 -19.48 6.43
N VAL A 170 1.39 -18.88 5.46
CA VAL A 170 0.80 -18.46 4.17
C VAL A 170 1.49 -19.19 3.02
N ASP A 171 0.69 -19.77 2.12
CA ASP A 171 1.08 -20.35 0.83
C ASP A 171 0.12 -19.79 -0.24
N ALA A 172 0.57 -18.75 -0.94
CA ALA A 172 -0.24 -17.99 -1.87
C ALA A 172 0.47 -17.71 -3.18
N ARG A 173 -0.25 -17.08 -4.11
CA ARG A 173 0.30 -16.74 -5.42
C ARG A 173 -0.16 -15.37 -5.87
N LEU A 174 0.78 -14.61 -6.43
CA LEU A 174 0.52 -13.40 -7.18
C LEU A 174 -0.01 -13.79 -8.56
N ARG A 175 -1.23 -13.34 -8.89
CA ARG A 175 -1.97 -13.69 -10.10
C ARG A 175 -2.78 -12.49 -10.59
N GLU A 176 -3.28 -12.61 -11.83
CA GLU A 176 -4.06 -11.55 -12.48
C GLU A 176 -3.34 -10.20 -12.51
N SER A 177 -2.00 -10.25 -12.47
CA SER A 177 -1.17 -9.07 -12.33
C SER A 177 -0.66 -8.56 -13.66
N GLY A 178 -0.48 -7.24 -13.76
CA GLY A 178 0.02 -6.59 -14.96
C GLY A 178 0.41 -5.14 -14.75
N PHE A 179 0.96 -4.54 -15.81
CA PHE A 179 1.40 -3.14 -15.82
C PHE A 179 0.32 -2.20 -16.35
N LYS A 180 0.26 -1.00 -15.77
CA LYS A 180 -0.51 0.14 -16.29
C LYS A 180 0.40 1.37 -16.40
N GLY A 181 -0.01 2.33 -17.22
CA GLY A 181 0.71 3.58 -17.46
C GLY A 181 1.60 3.53 -18.71
N ARG A 182 2.15 4.69 -19.09
CA ARG A 182 2.90 4.85 -20.34
C ARG A 182 4.27 4.18 -20.29
N ASP A 183 4.90 4.20 -19.13
CA ASP A 183 6.25 3.70 -18.87
C ASP A 183 6.26 2.66 -17.74
N VAL A 184 5.25 1.78 -17.76
CA VAL A 184 4.98 0.78 -16.71
C VAL A 184 4.99 1.42 -15.31
N GLU A 185 4.31 2.55 -15.17
CA GLU A 185 4.30 3.39 -13.95
C GLU A 185 3.68 2.66 -12.76
N PHE A 186 2.73 1.77 -13.03
CA PHE A 186 2.03 1.04 -11.99
C PHE A 186 2.01 -0.47 -12.24
N VAL A 187 1.90 -1.22 -11.14
CA VAL A 187 1.63 -2.65 -11.11
C VAL A 187 0.39 -2.88 -10.24
N GLY A 188 -0.52 -3.71 -10.72
CA GLY A 188 -1.63 -4.21 -9.90
C GLY A 188 -1.84 -5.71 -10.08
N GLY A 189 -2.57 -6.32 -9.16
CA GLY A 189 -3.03 -7.71 -9.28
C GLY A 189 -3.56 -8.28 -7.96
N LYS A 190 -3.69 -9.61 -7.90
CA LYS A 190 -4.27 -10.33 -6.76
C LYS A 190 -3.28 -11.29 -6.13
N ILE A 191 -3.36 -11.45 -4.82
CA ILE A 191 -2.64 -12.46 -4.05
C ILE A 191 -3.67 -13.38 -3.43
N GLN A 192 -3.66 -14.64 -3.88
CA GLN A 192 -4.66 -15.62 -3.49
C GLN A 192 -4.01 -16.95 -3.13
N GLY A 193 -4.53 -17.61 -2.11
CA GLY A 193 -4.01 -18.91 -1.68
C GLY A 193 -4.58 -19.42 -0.38
N ASP A 194 -3.84 -20.35 0.21
CA ASP A 194 -4.19 -21.02 1.45
C ASP A 194 -3.44 -20.37 2.63
N ILE A 195 -4.11 -20.36 3.78
CA ILE A 195 -3.46 -20.04 5.05
C ILE A 195 -3.69 -21.16 6.07
N ASN A 196 -2.82 -21.25 7.06
CA ASN A 196 -2.98 -22.09 8.23
C ASN A 196 -2.84 -21.25 9.49
N VAL A 197 -3.93 -21.07 10.23
CA VAL A 197 -3.98 -20.31 11.49
C VAL A 197 -4.05 -21.30 12.65
N ASP A 198 -2.92 -21.49 13.35
CA ASP A 198 -2.79 -22.45 14.46
C ASP A 198 -3.38 -23.86 14.18
N GLY A 199 -3.17 -24.37 12.97
CA GLY A 199 -3.67 -25.67 12.52
C GLY A 199 -5.00 -25.62 11.77
N VAL A 200 -5.71 -24.49 11.78
CA VAL A 200 -6.97 -24.29 11.07
C VAL A 200 -6.71 -23.76 9.65
N ARG A 201 -7.14 -24.52 8.65
CA ARG A 201 -7.02 -24.09 7.24
C ARG A 201 -7.98 -22.96 6.91
N GLY A 202 -7.51 -22.03 6.10
CA GLY A 202 -8.25 -20.88 5.61
C GLY A 202 -7.77 -20.44 4.23
N ALA A 203 -8.19 -19.26 3.82
CA ALA A 203 -7.77 -18.62 2.58
C ALA A 203 -7.28 -17.19 2.83
N ILE A 204 -6.45 -16.72 1.91
CA ILE A 204 -6.03 -15.33 1.76
C ILE A 204 -6.49 -14.82 0.39
N ASP A 205 -7.06 -13.62 0.36
CA ASP A 205 -7.44 -12.91 -0.87
C ASP A 205 -7.13 -11.42 -0.68
N LEU A 206 -6.07 -10.94 -1.33
CA LEU A 206 -5.64 -9.54 -1.28
C LEU A 206 -5.57 -8.96 -2.69
N ASP A 207 -5.96 -7.71 -2.83
CA ASP A 207 -5.66 -6.87 -3.98
C ASP A 207 -4.39 -6.05 -3.70
N ALA A 208 -3.51 -5.95 -4.70
CA ALA A 208 -2.26 -5.22 -4.64
C ALA A 208 -2.25 -4.11 -5.70
N GLN A 209 -1.82 -2.92 -5.30
CA GLN A 209 -1.64 -1.77 -6.20
C GLN A 209 -0.36 -1.02 -5.81
N LEU A 210 0.54 -0.88 -6.76
CA LEU A 210 1.90 -0.41 -6.55
C LEU A 210 2.26 0.66 -7.59
N GLU A 211 3.04 1.63 -7.16
CA GLU A 211 3.61 2.72 -7.96
C GLU A 211 5.14 2.63 -7.95
N ARG A 212 5.78 3.04 -9.04
CA ARG A 212 7.23 2.97 -9.23
C ARG A 212 8.02 4.06 -8.49
#